data_AF-A0A2P4YNL2-F1
#
_entry.id   AF-A0A2P4YNL2-F1
#
_cell.length_a   1.000
_cell.length_b   1.000
_cell.length_c   1.000
_cell.angle_alpha   90.00
_cell.angle_beta   90.00
_cell.angle_gamma   90.00
#
_symmetry.space_group_name_H-M   'P 1'
#
loop_
_entity.id
_entity.type
_entity.pdbx_description
1 polymer ?
#
loop_
_entity_poly.entity_id
_entity_poly.type
_entity_poly.pdbx_seq_one_letter_code
_entity_poly.pdbx_strand_id
1 'polypeptide(L)' 'MNSGYAINPARDFGPRLFSLCAGWGSRVFTLRDHYFWVPIIGPLLGGAIGGGVYIGLVEHHHPRDYKHPLDG' A
#
# COMPACT_ATOMS: atom_id res chain seq x y z
N MET A 1 13.35 13.09 6.64
CA MET A 1 12.92 12.03 5.69
C MET A 1 11.62 11.43 6.22
N ASN A 2 10.54 11.49 5.44
CA ASN A 2 9.15 11.27 5.91
C ASN A 2 8.61 9.85 5.60
N SER A 3 9.46 8.81 5.69
CA SER A 3 9.11 7.37 5.57
C SER A 3 9.42 6.60 4.27
N GLY A 4 10.22 7.15 3.35
CA GLY A 4 10.88 6.33 2.31
C GLY A 4 9.96 5.57 1.34
N TYR A 5 8.73 6.07 1.11
CA TYR A 5 7.76 5.49 0.19
C TYR A 5 7.30 4.06 0.57
N ALA A 6 6.94 3.88 1.83
CA ALA A 6 6.42 2.63 2.37
C ALA A 6 4.92 2.44 2.03
N ILE A 7 4.61 2.35 0.74
CA ILE A 7 3.26 2.23 0.19
C ILE A 7 2.75 0.78 0.08
N ASN A 8 3.59 -0.19 0.42
CA ASN A 8 3.26 -1.61 0.26
C ASN A 8 3.67 -2.37 1.54
N PRO A 9 2.71 -3.03 2.21
CA PRO A 9 2.97 -3.80 3.42
C PRO A 9 4.09 -4.84 3.25
N ALA A 10 4.10 -5.59 2.14
CA ALA A 10 5.11 -6.63 1.88
C ALA A 10 6.50 -6.03 1.65
N ARG A 11 6.58 -4.84 1.05
CA ARG A 11 7.82 -4.12 0.73
C ARG A 11 8.52 -3.57 1.96
N ASP A 12 7.80 -3.43 3.08
CA ASP A 12 8.33 -3.00 4.37
C ASP A 12 8.50 -4.18 5.34
N PHE A 13 7.49 -5.04 5.48
CA PHE A 13 7.52 -6.16 6.43
C PHE A 13 8.54 -7.25 6.07
N GLY A 14 8.65 -7.62 4.79
CA GLY A 14 9.57 -8.69 4.34
C GLY A 14 11.03 -8.41 4.70
N PRO A 15 11.59 -7.24 4.33
CA PRO A 15 12.93 -6.85 4.72
C PRO A 15 13.13 -6.77 6.24
N ARG A 16 12.12 -6.34 7.02
CA ARG A 16 12.22 -6.32 8.49
C ARG A 16 12.32 -7.73 9.08
N LEU A 17 11.50 -8.66 8.60
CA LEU A 17 11.54 -10.05 9.04
C LEU A 17 12.89 -10.69 8.68
N PHE A 18 13.40 -10.43 7.47
CA PHE A 18 14.73 -10.87 7.09
C PHE A 18 15.81 -10.31 8.01
N SER A 19 15.79 -9.00 8.30
CA SER A 19 16.75 -8.38 9.22
C SER A 19 16.66 -8.95 10.64
N LEU A 20 15.45 -9.28 11.13
CA LEU A 20 15.27 -9.98 12.40
C LEU A 20 16.04 -11.30 12.40
N CYS A 21 15.81 -12.14 11.38
CA CYS A 21 16.45 -13.45 11.22
C CYS A 21 17.97 -13.35 10.99
N ALA A 22 18.41 -12.29 10.31
CA ALA A 22 19.82 -12.05 10.00
C ALA A 22 20.62 -11.48 11.18
N GLY A 23 20.02 -11.37 12.37
CA GLY A 23 20.72 -11.03 13.62
C GLY A 23 20.68 -9.55 14.02
N TRP A 24 19.94 -8.69 13.31
CA TRP A 24 19.75 -7.29 13.74
C TRP A 24 18.85 -7.15 14.98
N GLY A 25 18.16 -8.23 15.36
CA GLY A 25 17.33 -8.33 16.55
C GLY A 25 15.98 -7.61 16.41
N SER A 26 15.17 -7.65 17.48
CA SER A 26 13.80 -7.12 17.49
C SER A 26 13.68 -5.61 17.32
N ARG A 27 14.81 -4.88 17.38
CA ARG A 27 14.86 -3.42 17.19
C ARG A 27 14.26 -2.98 15.86
N VAL A 28 14.29 -3.82 14.83
CA VAL A 28 13.67 -3.53 13.53
C VAL A 28 12.15 -3.27 13.60
N PHE A 29 11.49 -3.69 14.68
CA PHE A 29 10.07 -3.44 14.96
C PHE A 29 9.82 -2.34 16.01
N THR A 30 10.82 -1.91 16.77
CA THR A 30 10.64 -0.90 17.84
C THR A 30 11.16 0.49 17.46
N LEU A 31 11.95 0.60 16.39
CA LEU A 31 12.48 1.87 15.90
C LEU A 31 11.37 2.89 15.59
N ARG A 32 11.62 4.16 15.98
CA ARG A 32 10.74 5.32 15.75
C ARG A 32 9.32 5.07 16.26
N ASP A 33 9.19 4.78 17.55
CA ASP A 33 7.91 4.52 18.21
C ASP A 33 7.09 3.43 17.51
N HIS A 34 7.75 2.32 17.20
CA HIS A 34 7.14 1.16 16.56
C HIS A 34 6.59 1.46 15.15
N TYR A 35 7.30 2.25 14.35
CA TYR A 35 6.84 2.66 13.01
C TYR A 35 6.45 1.52 12.05
N PHE A 36 6.86 0.27 12.30
CA PHE A 36 6.61 -0.89 11.43
C PHE A 36 5.13 -1.15 11.09
N TRP A 37 4.19 -0.74 11.96
CA TRP A 37 2.76 -0.97 11.72
C TRP A 37 2.15 0.06 10.75
N VAL A 38 2.71 1.28 10.70
CA VAL A 38 2.24 2.38 9.83
C VAL A 38 2.25 2.00 8.34
N PRO A 39 3.33 1.44 7.76
CA PRO A 39 3.36 1.02 6.35
C PRO A 39 2.59 -0.28 6.08
N ILE A 40 1.99 -0.90 7.09
CA ILE A 40 1.05 -2.00 6.93
C ILE A 40 -0.37 -1.44 6.85
N ILE A 41 -0.80 -0.71 7.89
CA ILE A 41 -2.17 -0.21 8.01
C ILE A 41 -2.43 0.97 7.06
N GLY A 42 -1.48 1.89 6.92
CA GLY A 42 -1.59 3.08 6.08
C GLY A 42 -1.94 2.74 4.63
N PRO A 43 -1.19 1.84 3.96
CA PRO A 43 -1.51 1.42 2.60
C PRO A 43 -2.81 0.62 2.46
N LEU A 44 -3.17 -0.21 3.42
CA LEU A 44 -4.42 -0.98 3.36
C LEU A 44 -5.63 -0.05 3.42
N LEU A 45 -5.64 0.91 4.35
CA LEU A 45 -6.70 1.91 4.45
C LEU A 45 -6.66 2.88 3.27
N GLY A 46 -5.47 3.38 2.93
CA GLY A 46 -5.29 4.32 1.82
C GLY A 46 -5.66 3.73 0.47
N GLY A 47 -5.38 2.45 0.24
CA GLY A 47 -5.78 1.74 -0.98
C GLY A 47 -7.29 1.57 -1.09
N ALA A 48 -7.96 1.16 -0.01
CA ALA A 48 -9.42 1.06 0.03
C ALA A 48 -10.10 2.42 -0.19
N ILE A 49 -9.66 3.46 0.53
CA ILE A 49 -10.19 4.82 0.39
C ILE A 49 -9.91 5.36 -1.01
N GLY A 50 -8.68 5.22 -1.51
CA GLY A 50 -8.29 5.67 -2.84
C GLY A 50 -9.09 5.00 -3.96
N GLY A 51 -9.33 3.69 -3.85
CA GLY A 51 -10.21 2.96 -4.76
C GLY A 51 -11.65 3.48 -4.71
N GLY A 52 -12.19 3.71 -3.51
CA GLY A 52 -13.52 4.31 -3.34
C GLY A 52 -13.62 5.71 -3.97
N VAL A 53 -12.59 6.54 -3.80
CA VAL A 53 -12.50 7.87 -4.42
C VAL A 53 -12.44 7.78 -5.94
N TYR A 54 -11.70 6.80 -6.49
CA TYR A 54 -11.65 6.57 -7.95
C TYR A 54 -13.03 6.20 -8.49
N ILE A 55 -13.72 5.26 -7.84
CA ILE A 55 -15.07 4.85 -8.23
C ILE A 55 -16.01 6.07 -8.18
N GLY A 56 -15.97 6.81 -7.07
CA GLY A 56 -16.80 7.97 -6.81
C GLY A 56 -16.63 9.11 -7.82
N LEU A 57 -15.38 9.47 -8.09
CA LEU A 57 -15.05 10.68 -8.85
C LEU A 57 -14.77 10.42 -10.32
N VAL A 58 -14.28 9.23 -10.69
CA VAL A 58 -13.89 8.91 -12.07
C VAL A 58 -14.88 7.94 -12.70
N GLU A 59 -15.03 6.75 -12.12
CA GLU A 59 -15.82 5.67 -12.74
C GLU A 59 -17.29 6.04 -12.92
N HIS A 60 -17.92 6.64 -11.92
CA HIS A 60 -19.33 7.07 -12.02
C HIS A 60 -19.58 8.13 -13.09
N HIS A 61 -18.55 8.88 -13.48
CA HIS A 61 -18.64 9.89 -14.54
C HIS A 61 -18.16 9.38 -15.90
N HIS A 62 -17.69 8.12 -15.97
CA HIS A 62 -17.18 7.54 -17.20
C HIS A 62 -18.33 6.97 -18.05
N PRO A 63 -18.38 7.27 -19.37
CA PRO A 63 -19.39 6.67 -20.25
C PRO A 63 -19.22 5.15 -20.31
N ARG A 64 -20.33 4.42 -20.22
CA ARG A 64 -20.36 2.94 -20.16
C ARG A 64 -20.30 2.27 -21.53
N ASP A 65 -20.48 3.03 -22.60
CA ASP A 65 -20.51 2.52 -23.97
C ASP A 65 -19.10 2.45 -24.57
N TYR A 66 -18.26 1.56 -24.03
CA TYR A 66 -17.03 1.15 -24.70
C TYR A 66 -17.36 -0.02 -25.64
N LYS A 67 -17.43 0.26 -26.96
CA LYS A 67 -17.46 -0.80 -27.98
C LYS A 67 -16.03 -1.23 -28.26
N HIS A 68 -15.70 -2.51 -28.04
CA HIS A 68 -14.39 -3.01 -28.39
C HIS A 68 -14.28 -3.06 -29.92
N PRO A 69 -13.14 -2.68 -30.53
CA PRO A 69 -12.96 -2.70 -31.99
C PRO A 69 -13.12 -4.08 -32.66
N LEU A 70 -13.29 -5.15 -31.87
CA LEU A 70 -13.44 -6.53 -32.33
C LEU A 70 -14.86 -7.07 -32.13
N ASP A 71 -15.79 -6.25 -31.65
CA ASP A 71 -17.19 -6.62 -31.43
C ASP A 71 -18.05 -6.46 -32.71
N GLY A 72 -17.40 -6.40 -33.89
CA GLY A 72 -18.01 -6.18 -35.21
C GLY A 72 -17.84 -7.37 -36.15
#